data_AF-A0A2H5YND3-F1
#
_entry.id   AF-A0A2H5YND3-F1
#
_cell.length_a   1.000
_cell.length_b   1.000
_cell.length_c   1.000
_cell.angle_alpha   90.00
_cell.angle_beta   90.00
_cell.angle_gamma   90.00
#
_symmetry.space_group_name_H-M   'P 1'
#
loop_
_entity.id
_entity.type
_entity.pdbx_description
1 polymer ?
#
loop_
_entity_poly.entity_id
_entity_poly.type
_entity_poly.pdbx_seq_one_letter_code
_entity_poly.pdbx_strand_id
1 'polypeptide(L)'
;MGEQGEAKAERLRALEVAISQIEKEFGRGAIMRLGEAGARMAVEVIPTGSLALDMALGVGGIPRGRVTEIFGPEMAGKSTLAMSVVAQAQRMGGLAAYIDVEHALDPTFAAAIGINVGDLLVSQPDTGEQALEIAEALVRSNAVDVIVVDSVAALAPEAELRGEMGDSLPGLQARLMSQALRKLTAAISRTRTALIFVNQLREKIGVVFGSPEVTPGGRALKFYSSVRIDLRRVEAIKAGSQVVGNRVRAKIVKNKVAPPFRTAEFDIIFSGPRVGISREGDILDLGTALGVVRKQGAFYSYGETRLGQGREQAKEFLRANPTLADELERLIREKAEEATPTAVFAAAEATEPPE
;
A
#
# COMPACT_ATOMS: atom_id res chain seq x y z
N MET A 1 -48.02 24.71 0.69
CA MET A 1 -46.59 24.89 0.38
C MET A 1 -46.03 26.14 1.07
N GLY A 2 -46.39 26.35 2.34
CA GLY A 2 -46.11 27.58 3.10
C GLY A 2 -44.95 27.43 4.07
N GLU A 3 -44.40 28.56 4.54
CA GLU A 3 -43.43 28.81 5.62
C GLU A 3 -42.19 27.89 5.73
N GLN A 4 -42.35 26.57 5.80
CA GLN A 4 -41.26 25.59 5.88
C GLN A 4 -40.38 25.59 4.60
N GLY A 5 -40.98 25.78 3.43
CA GLY A 5 -40.24 25.91 2.17
C GLY A 5 -39.43 27.20 2.09
N GLU A 6 -39.96 28.27 2.67
CA GLU A 6 -39.34 29.60 2.70
C GLU A 6 -38.18 29.65 3.72
N ALA A 7 -38.38 29.08 4.92
CA ALA A 7 -37.34 28.91 5.92
C ALA A 7 -36.19 28.00 5.45
N LYS A 8 -36.50 26.97 4.66
CA LYS A 8 -35.48 26.11 4.02
C LYS A 8 -34.69 26.89 2.97
N ALA A 9 -35.35 27.71 2.15
CA ALA A 9 -34.69 28.54 1.14
C ALA A 9 -33.78 29.61 1.77
N GLU A 10 -34.21 30.23 2.87
CA GLU A 10 -33.40 31.19 3.62
C GLU A 10 -32.14 30.54 4.23
N ARG A 11 -32.27 29.35 4.83
CA ARG A 11 -31.14 28.57 5.34
C ARG A 11 -30.16 28.19 4.23
N LEU A 12 -30.65 27.85 3.04
CA LEU A 12 -29.81 27.53 1.88
C LEU A 12 -29.04 28.75 1.37
N ARG A 13 -29.67 29.93 1.32
CA ARG A 13 -28.98 31.18 0.96
C ARG A 13 -27.89 31.54 1.97
N ALA A 14 -28.18 31.44 3.27
CA ALA A 14 -27.19 31.69 4.32
C ALA A 14 -26.00 30.70 4.23
N LEU A 15 -26.29 29.43 3.93
CA LEU A 15 -25.27 28.41 3.69
C LEU A 15 -24.39 28.73 2.47
N GLU A 16 -24.98 29.18 1.36
CA GLU A 16 -24.23 29.56 0.15
C GLU A 16 -23.30 30.75 0.40
N VAL A 17 -23.75 31.75 1.15
CA VAL A 17 -22.92 32.89 1.56
C VAL A 17 -21.74 32.42 2.42
N ALA A 18 -22.00 31.54 3.40
CA ALA A 18 -20.95 30.98 4.25
C ALA A 18 -19.93 30.16 3.43
N ILE A 19 -20.40 29.32 2.49
CA ILE A 19 -19.53 28.56 1.58
C ILE A 19 -18.66 29.51 0.76
N SER A 20 -19.24 30.56 0.17
CA SER A 20 -18.49 31.53 -0.64
C SER A 20 -17.45 32.29 0.18
N GLN A 21 -17.77 32.65 1.43
CA GLN A 21 -16.81 33.26 2.34
C GLN A 21 -15.65 32.31 2.67
N ILE A 22 -15.96 31.06 2.98
CA ILE A 22 -14.95 30.01 3.24
C ILE A 22 -14.05 29.81 2.02
N GLU A 23 -14.60 29.73 0.81
CA GLU A 23 -13.79 29.59 -0.41
C GLU A 23 -12.92 30.81 -0.71
N LYS A 24 -13.39 32.03 -0.38
CA LYS A 24 -12.62 33.26 -0.56
C LYS A 24 -11.45 33.34 0.43
N GLU A 25 -11.67 32.92 1.67
CA GLU A 25 -10.67 32.99 2.74
C GLU A 25 -9.65 31.83 2.67
N PHE A 26 -10.12 30.60 2.40
CA PHE A 26 -9.31 29.38 2.47
C PHE A 26 -9.01 28.75 1.10
N GLY A 27 -9.51 29.34 0.01
CA GLY A 27 -9.29 28.90 -1.37
C GLY A 27 -10.41 28.00 -1.91
N ARG A 28 -10.50 27.92 -3.25
CA ARG A 28 -11.49 27.07 -3.95
C ARG A 28 -11.35 25.61 -3.52
N GLY A 29 -12.46 24.99 -3.14
CA GLY A 29 -12.49 23.61 -2.67
C GLY A 29 -12.11 23.41 -1.19
N ALA A 30 -11.97 24.48 -0.40
CA ALA A 30 -11.84 24.38 1.06
C ALA A 30 -13.09 23.76 1.73
N ILE A 31 -14.25 23.90 1.10
CA ILE A 31 -15.50 23.24 1.46
C ILE A 31 -16.24 22.82 0.19
N MET A 32 -16.79 21.61 0.17
CA MET A 32 -17.53 21.09 -0.99
C MET A 32 -18.58 20.07 -0.53
N ARG A 33 -19.62 19.86 -1.33
CA ARG A 33 -20.58 18.79 -1.08
C ARG A 33 -19.93 17.45 -1.41
N LEU A 34 -20.18 16.43 -0.58
CA LEU A 34 -19.54 15.12 -0.73
C LEU A 34 -19.86 14.46 -2.09
N GLY A 35 -21.08 14.64 -2.61
CA GLY A 35 -21.47 14.14 -3.93
C GLY A 35 -20.75 14.82 -5.11
N GLU A 36 -20.35 16.08 -4.94
CA GLU A 36 -19.58 16.85 -5.94
C GLU A 36 -18.07 16.53 -5.85
N ALA A 37 -17.62 15.99 -4.71
CA ALA A 37 -16.25 15.56 -4.48
C ALA A 37 -15.91 14.21 -5.16
N GLY A 38 -16.91 13.44 -5.62
CA GLY A 38 -16.76 12.06 -6.08
C GLY A 38 -15.66 11.86 -7.15
N ALA A 39 -15.58 12.73 -8.16
CA ALA A 39 -14.55 12.64 -9.20
C ALA A 39 -13.14 13.04 -8.71
N ARG A 40 -13.04 13.91 -7.70
CA ARG A 40 -11.76 14.29 -7.05
C ARG A 40 -11.31 13.30 -5.98
N MET A 41 -12.22 12.43 -5.51
CA MET A 41 -11.99 11.43 -4.46
C MET A 41 -11.74 10.02 -4.99
N ALA A 42 -11.74 9.82 -6.32
CA ALA A 42 -11.26 8.58 -6.91
C ALA A 42 -9.84 8.31 -6.40
N VAL A 43 -9.66 7.21 -5.69
CA VAL A 43 -8.38 6.87 -5.06
C VAL A 43 -7.44 6.41 -6.16
N GLU A 44 -6.57 7.31 -6.60
CA GLU A 44 -5.47 6.93 -7.48
C GLU A 44 -4.54 5.96 -6.74
N VAL A 45 -4.01 4.96 -7.43
CA VAL A 45 -3.20 3.90 -6.83
C VAL A 45 -1.91 3.65 -7.60
N ILE A 46 -0.96 3.02 -6.92
CA ILE A 46 0.25 2.42 -7.51
C ILE A 46 0.13 0.91 -7.32
N PRO A 47 0.17 0.10 -8.39
CA PRO A 47 0.13 -1.36 -8.28
C PRO A 47 1.25 -1.88 -7.36
N THR A 48 0.98 -2.96 -6.64
CA THR A 48 1.97 -3.54 -5.71
C THR A 48 2.96 -4.46 -6.40
N GLY A 49 2.68 -4.86 -7.65
CA GLY A 49 3.39 -5.93 -8.35
C GLY A 49 2.86 -7.33 -8.03
N SER A 50 1.97 -7.46 -7.03
CA SER A 50 1.17 -8.66 -6.77
C SER A 50 -0.28 -8.41 -7.13
N LEU A 51 -0.78 -9.13 -8.14
CA LEU A 51 -2.19 -9.09 -8.52
C LEU A 51 -3.08 -9.51 -7.35
N ALA A 52 -2.65 -10.50 -6.57
CA ALA A 52 -3.39 -10.97 -5.39
C ALA A 52 -3.50 -9.88 -4.33
N LEU A 53 -2.42 -9.14 -4.07
CA LEU A 53 -2.42 -8.05 -3.10
C LEU A 53 -3.23 -6.85 -3.60
N ASP A 54 -3.13 -6.49 -4.88
CA ASP A 54 -3.91 -5.40 -5.49
C ASP A 54 -5.42 -5.65 -5.34
N MET A 55 -5.87 -6.88 -5.58
CA MET A 55 -7.26 -7.30 -5.38
C MET A 55 -7.66 -7.29 -3.90
N ALA A 56 -6.78 -7.76 -3.01
CA ALA A 56 -7.03 -7.77 -1.57
C ALA A 56 -7.08 -6.34 -0.98
N LEU A 57 -6.35 -5.38 -1.57
CA LEU A 57 -6.44 -3.97 -1.21
C LEU A 57 -7.77 -3.34 -1.63
N GLY A 58 -8.47 -3.92 -2.62
CA GLY A 58 -9.82 -3.54 -3.05
C GLY A 58 -9.90 -2.28 -3.91
N VAL A 59 -8.81 -1.51 -3.98
CA VAL A 59 -8.66 -0.34 -4.87
C VAL A 59 -7.63 -0.58 -5.99
N GLY A 60 -7.06 -1.79 -6.06
CA GLY A 60 -6.12 -2.17 -7.11
C GLY A 60 -4.66 -1.78 -6.86
N GLY A 61 -4.31 -1.29 -5.67
CA GLY A 61 -2.92 -0.98 -5.33
C GLY A 61 -2.76 -0.10 -4.08
N ILE A 62 -1.54 0.41 -3.87
CA ILE A 62 -1.20 1.34 -2.80
C ILE A 62 -1.84 2.71 -3.09
N PRO A 63 -2.65 3.27 -2.18
CA PRO A 63 -3.32 4.54 -2.43
C PRO A 63 -2.36 5.72 -2.43
N ARG A 64 -2.39 6.51 -3.50
CA ARG A 64 -1.71 7.79 -3.63
C ARG A 64 -2.31 8.82 -2.68
N GLY A 65 -1.47 9.77 -2.24
CA GLY A 65 -1.84 10.80 -1.29
C GLY A 65 -2.21 10.28 0.09
N ARG A 66 -1.73 9.08 0.46
CA ARG A 66 -1.97 8.43 1.75
C ARG A 66 -0.68 7.84 2.31
N VAL A 67 -0.72 7.61 3.62
CA VAL A 67 0.31 6.84 4.33
C VAL A 67 -0.05 5.36 4.33
N THR A 68 0.90 4.50 4.00
CA THR A 68 0.82 3.04 4.11
C THR A 68 1.91 2.52 5.03
N GLU A 69 1.58 1.60 5.94
CA GLU A 69 2.57 0.89 6.76
C GLU A 69 2.65 -0.58 6.30
N ILE A 70 3.85 -1.04 5.94
CA ILE A 70 4.15 -2.45 5.67
C ILE A 70 4.98 -2.96 6.84
N PHE A 71 4.45 -3.90 7.61
CA PHE A 71 5.12 -4.40 8.81
C PHE A 71 5.03 -5.93 8.91
N GLY A 72 5.88 -6.51 9.74
CA GLY A 72 5.95 -7.96 9.89
C GLY A 72 7.31 -8.45 10.40
N PRO A 73 7.46 -9.76 10.60
CA PRO A 73 8.71 -10.38 11.03
C PRO A 73 9.87 -10.10 10.07
N GLU A 74 11.09 -10.33 10.54
CA GLU A 74 12.27 -10.35 9.68
C GLU A 74 12.13 -11.36 8.55
N MET A 75 12.78 -11.09 7.41
CA MET A 75 12.76 -11.94 6.21
C MET A 75 11.37 -12.20 5.59
N ALA A 76 10.33 -11.49 6.04
CA ALA A 76 8.99 -11.58 5.45
C ALA A 76 8.87 -10.95 4.05
N GLY A 77 9.91 -10.23 3.58
CA GLY A 77 9.93 -9.57 2.26
C GLY A 77 9.33 -8.16 2.25
N LYS A 78 9.37 -7.45 3.39
CA LYS A 78 8.79 -6.09 3.54
C LYS A 78 9.44 -5.08 2.58
N SER A 79 10.77 -4.99 2.61
CA SER A 79 11.54 -4.13 1.70
C SER A 79 11.40 -4.58 0.25
N THR A 80 11.29 -5.88 -0.02
CA THR A 80 11.02 -6.40 -1.37
C THR A 80 9.65 -5.94 -1.90
N LEU A 81 8.62 -5.95 -1.06
CA LEU A 81 7.30 -5.41 -1.44
C LEU A 81 7.37 -3.89 -1.67
N ALA A 82 8.06 -3.15 -0.80
CA ALA A 82 8.23 -1.71 -0.97
C ALA A 82 9.00 -1.37 -2.27
N MET A 83 10.10 -2.08 -2.55
CA MET A 83 10.85 -1.97 -3.81
C MET A 83 10.00 -2.34 -5.02
N SER A 84 9.12 -3.34 -4.91
CA SER A 84 8.21 -3.69 -5.99
C SER A 84 7.24 -2.54 -6.31
N VAL A 85 6.68 -1.89 -5.29
CA VAL A 85 5.82 -0.70 -5.48
C VAL A 85 6.60 0.45 -6.14
N VAL A 86 7.86 0.67 -5.76
CA VAL A 86 8.74 1.65 -6.41
C VAL A 86 8.94 1.32 -7.89
N ALA A 87 9.23 0.06 -8.22
CA ALA A 87 9.37 -0.38 -9.61
C ALA A 87 8.07 -0.17 -10.41
N GLN A 88 6.89 -0.43 -9.82
CA GLN A 88 5.61 -0.16 -10.47
C GLN A 88 5.38 1.33 -10.70
N ALA A 89 5.71 2.18 -9.71
CA ALA A 89 5.59 3.64 -9.86
C ALA A 89 6.44 4.17 -11.02
N GLN A 90 7.70 3.72 -11.13
CA GLN A 90 8.59 4.09 -12.23
C GLN A 90 8.10 3.58 -13.58
N ARG A 91 7.54 2.36 -13.66
CA ARG A 91 6.93 1.83 -14.89
C ARG A 91 5.73 2.66 -15.36
N MET A 92 5.03 3.31 -14.44
CA MET A 92 3.96 4.26 -14.75
C MET A 92 4.47 5.65 -15.14
N GLY A 93 5.80 5.84 -15.24
CA GLY A 93 6.43 7.12 -15.53
C GLY A 93 6.58 8.05 -14.32
N GLY A 94 6.34 7.55 -13.11
CA GLY A 94 6.43 8.33 -11.87
C GLY A 94 7.85 8.39 -11.30
N LEU A 95 8.11 9.40 -10.47
CA LEU A 95 9.35 9.57 -9.73
C LEU A 95 9.25 8.93 -8.33
N ALA A 96 10.33 8.29 -7.91
CA ALA A 96 10.39 7.58 -6.64
C ALA A 96 11.57 8.03 -5.78
N ALA A 97 11.37 8.00 -4.46
CA ALA A 97 12.44 8.19 -3.49
C ALA A 97 12.46 7.06 -2.46
N TYR A 98 13.68 6.70 -2.02
CA TYR A 98 13.93 5.69 -1.02
C TYR A 98 14.81 6.29 0.09
N ILE A 99 14.26 6.39 1.30
CA ILE A 99 14.96 6.83 2.49
C ILE A 99 15.40 5.56 3.23
N ASP A 100 16.64 5.17 2.98
CA ASP A 100 17.27 3.96 3.50
C ASP A 100 17.95 4.26 4.83
N VAL A 101 17.17 4.20 5.90
CA VAL A 101 17.62 4.40 7.29
C VAL A 101 18.32 3.13 7.81
N GLU A 102 18.01 1.95 7.27
CA GLU A 102 18.69 0.71 7.63
C GLU A 102 20.05 0.52 6.92
N HIS A 103 20.39 1.38 5.96
CA HIS A 103 21.61 1.31 5.14
C HIS A 103 21.76 -0.07 4.46
N ALA A 104 20.63 -0.64 4.05
CA ALA A 104 20.52 -2.03 3.61
C ALA A 104 20.05 -2.17 2.15
N LEU A 105 19.85 -1.06 1.44
CA LEU A 105 19.43 -1.09 0.04
C LEU A 105 20.59 -1.52 -0.87
N ASP A 106 20.47 -2.71 -1.48
CA ASP A 106 21.39 -3.17 -2.53
C ASP A 106 20.91 -2.71 -3.93
N PRO A 107 21.66 -1.85 -4.63
CA PRO A 107 21.32 -1.39 -5.98
C PRO A 107 21.18 -2.53 -7.00
N THR A 108 21.94 -3.62 -6.83
CA THR A 108 21.92 -4.76 -7.76
C THR A 108 20.61 -5.53 -7.62
N PHE A 109 20.20 -5.82 -6.39
CA PHE A 109 18.92 -6.43 -6.11
C PHE A 109 17.74 -5.53 -6.50
N ALA A 110 17.83 -4.21 -6.24
CA ALA A 110 16.83 -3.23 -6.65
C ALA A 110 16.63 -3.23 -8.19
N ALA A 111 17.73 -3.17 -8.95
CA ALA A 111 17.69 -3.26 -10.41
C ALA A 111 17.05 -4.58 -10.89
N ALA A 112 17.37 -5.69 -10.22
CA ALA A 112 16.83 -7.01 -10.56
C ALA A 112 15.32 -7.15 -10.27
N ILE A 113 14.79 -6.41 -9.27
CA ILE A 113 13.33 -6.26 -9.05
C ILE A 113 12.66 -5.44 -10.17
N GLY A 114 13.46 -4.63 -10.89
CA GLY A 114 13.00 -3.79 -11.99
C GLY A 114 12.90 -2.31 -11.62
N ILE A 115 13.59 -1.87 -10.57
CA ILE A 115 13.79 -0.44 -10.29
C ILE A 115 14.79 0.13 -11.29
N ASN A 116 14.47 1.28 -11.88
CA ASN A 116 15.46 2.10 -12.56
C ASN A 116 16.28 2.85 -11.52
N VAL A 117 17.45 2.29 -11.20
CA VAL A 117 18.35 2.81 -10.16
C VAL A 117 18.93 4.18 -10.55
N GLY A 118 19.09 4.47 -11.84
CA GLY A 118 19.62 5.76 -12.30
C GLY A 118 18.70 6.95 -11.97
N ASP A 119 17.39 6.70 -11.94
CA ASP A 119 16.37 7.71 -11.68
C ASP A 119 15.77 7.61 -10.26
N LEU A 120 16.27 6.71 -9.42
CA LEU A 120 15.81 6.57 -8.04
C LEU A 120 16.52 7.58 -7.13
N LEU A 121 15.75 8.45 -6.46
CA LEU A 121 16.30 9.31 -5.42
C LEU A 121 16.56 8.47 -4.16
N VAL A 122 17.80 8.43 -3.67
CA VAL A 122 18.16 7.69 -2.45
C VAL A 122 18.70 8.67 -1.41
N SER A 123 18.31 8.47 -0.14
CA SER A 123 18.85 9.19 1.01
C SER A 123 19.19 8.20 2.12
N GLN A 124 20.38 8.34 2.69
CA GLN A 124 20.85 7.61 3.87
C GLN A 124 21.06 8.63 4.99
N PRO A 125 20.01 8.96 5.76
CA PRO A 125 20.07 9.99 6.79
C PRO A 125 20.74 9.50 8.08
N ASP A 126 21.41 10.41 8.78
CA ASP A 126 22.09 10.16 10.05
C ASP A 126 21.11 10.09 11.24
N THR A 127 19.96 10.76 11.13
CA THR A 127 18.98 10.87 12.23
C THR A 127 17.53 10.67 11.76
N GLY A 128 16.66 10.29 12.69
CA GLY A 128 15.23 10.15 12.44
C GLY A 128 14.56 11.47 12.05
N GLU A 129 14.97 12.59 12.65
CA GLU A 129 14.53 13.94 12.29
C GLU A 129 14.87 14.25 10.84
N GLN A 130 16.13 14.08 10.44
CA GLN A 130 16.60 14.35 9.08
C GLN A 130 15.86 13.49 8.06
N ALA A 131 15.64 12.20 8.35
CA ALA A 131 14.88 11.30 7.48
C ALA A 131 13.47 11.83 7.20
N LEU A 132 12.76 12.29 8.25
CA LEU A 132 11.39 12.77 8.15
C LEU A 132 11.31 14.18 7.52
N GLU A 133 12.31 15.02 7.72
CA GLU A 133 12.44 16.33 7.06
C GLU A 133 12.70 16.18 5.56
N ILE A 134 13.55 15.24 5.16
CA ILE A 134 13.77 14.89 3.74
C ILE A 134 12.47 14.39 3.11
N ALA A 135 11.76 13.48 3.79
CA ALA A 135 10.44 13.04 3.33
C ALA A 135 9.47 14.21 3.17
N GLU A 136 9.43 15.16 4.13
CA GLU A 136 8.58 16.34 4.05
C GLU A 136 8.93 17.25 2.87
N ALA A 137 10.22 17.52 2.64
CA ALA A 137 10.69 18.32 1.52
C ALA A 137 10.30 17.68 0.18
N LEU A 138 10.51 16.36 0.04
CA LEU A 138 10.16 15.62 -1.18
C LEU A 138 8.65 15.63 -1.43
N VAL A 139 7.82 15.41 -0.39
CA VAL A 139 6.35 15.52 -0.52
C VAL A 139 5.97 16.92 -0.96
N ARG A 140 6.52 17.98 -0.33
CA ARG A 140 6.16 19.37 -0.64
C ARG A 140 6.61 19.83 -2.02
N SER A 141 7.62 19.20 -2.61
CA SER A 141 8.05 19.49 -3.97
C SER A 141 6.97 19.15 -5.01
N ASN A 142 6.01 18.28 -4.66
CA ASN A 142 4.96 17.78 -5.55
C ASN A 142 5.51 17.06 -6.81
N ALA A 143 6.79 16.66 -6.79
CA ALA A 143 7.44 15.98 -7.90
C ALA A 143 7.50 14.46 -7.72
N VAL A 144 7.42 13.97 -6.47
CA VAL A 144 7.63 12.55 -6.16
C VAL A 144 6.30 11.82 -5.97
N ASP A 145 6.11 10.73 -6.72
CA ASP A 145 4.91 9.90 -6.72
C ASP A 145 4.88 8.91 -5.55
N VAL A 146 6.04 8.35 -5.18
CA VAL A 146 6.17 7.41 -4.08
C VAL A 146 7.44 7.65 -3.28
N ILE A 147 7.31 7.63 -1.96
CA ILE A 147 8.43 7.72 -1.02
C ILE A 147 8.36 6.51 -0.11
N VAL A 148 9.46 5.76 0.00
CA VAL A 148 9.63 4.67 0.96
C VAL A 148 10.56 5.14 2.08
N VAL A 149 10.18 4.86 3.33
CA VAL A 149 11.02 5.03 4.52
C VAL A 149 11.28 3.64 5.10
N ASP A 150 12.53 3.16 4.97
CA ASP A 150 12.95 1.82 5.39
C ASP A 150 14.09 1.92 6.41
N SER A 151 13.86 1.77 7.72
CA SER A 151 12.59 1.46 8.39
C SER A 151 12.34 2.36 9.60
N VAL A 152 11.08 2.39 10.04
CA VAL A 152 10.66 3.17 11.22
C VAL A 152 11.43 2.78 12.48
N ALA A 153 11.80 1.50 12.61
CA ALA A 153 12.54 1.02 13.76
C ALA A 153 13.92 1.69 13.89
N ALA A 154 14.52 2.07 12.77
CA ALA A 154 15.84 2.69 12.68
C ALA A 154 15.80 4.23 12.74
N LEU A 155 14.61 4.85 12.81
CA LEU A 155 14.47 6.31 12.98
C LEU A 155 14.85 6.74 14.40
N ALA A 156 16.14 6.71 14.70
CA ALA A 156 16.72 7.09 15.98
C ALA A 156 16.76 8.63 16.09
N PRO A 157 16.12 9.24 17.10
CA PRO A 157 16.21 10.67 17.33
C PRO A 157 17.65 11.13 17.59
N GLU A 158 18.00 12.34 17.16
CA GLU A 158 19.35 12.91 17.35
C GLU A 158 19.82 12.87 18.82
N ALA A 159 18.93 13.14 19.77
CA ALA A 159 19.26 13.10 21.19
C ALA A 159 19.51 11.67 21.71
N GLU A 160 18.94 10.64 21.07
CA GLU A 160 19.25 9.24 21.39
C GLU A 160 20.63 8.85 20.86
N LEU A 161 20.98 9.29 19.65
CA LEU A 161 22.28 9.00 19.01
C LEU A 161 23.46 9.70 19.68
N ARG A 162 23.24 10.89 20.24
CA ARG A 162 24.25 11.66 20.99
C ARG A 162 24.35 11.27 22.47
N GLY A 163 23.35 10.57 22.99
CA GLY A 163 23.32 10.11 24.38
C GLY A 163 24.32 8.98 24.64
N GLU A 164 24.52 8.66 25.91
CA GLU A 164 25.33 7.49 26.30
C GLU A 164 24.49 6.21 26.24
N MET A 165 25.15 5.07 26.00
CA MET A 165 24.47 3.78 26.05
C MET A 165 23.91 3.53 27.45
N GLY A 166 22.58 3.44 27.57
CA GLY A 166 21.89 3.26 28.85
C GLY A 166 21.08 4.48 29.29
N ASP A 167 21.20 5.61 28.59
CA ASP A 167 20.36 6.79 28.84
C ASP A 167 18.88 6.47 28.61
N SER A 168 18.04 6.85 29.59
CA SER A 168 16.61 6.62 29.53
C SER A 168 15.89 7.81 28.91
N LEU A 169 15.56 7.72 27.62
CA LEU A 169 14.77 8.72 26.88
C LEU A 169 13.43 8.14 26.39
N PRO A 170 12.51 7.77 27.30
CA PRO A 170 11.32 7.01 26.93
C PRO A 170 10.39 7.79 25.99
N GLY A 171 10.07 7.18 24.86
CA GLY A 171 9.04 7.66 23.94
C GLY A 171 9.48 8.80 23.00
N LEU A 172 10.78 9.09 22.90
CA LEU A 172 11.29 10.14 22.02
C LEU A 172 10.93 9.88 20.54
N GLN A 173 11.17 8.67 20.05
CA GLN A 173 10.78 8.26 18.69
C GLN A 173 9.26 8.38 18.46
N ALA A 174 8.42 8.03 19.44
CA ALA A 174 6.98 8.13 19.31
C ALA A 174 6.49 9.59 19.20
N ARG A 175 7.15 10.51 19.91
CA ARG A 175 6.88 11.96 19.82
C ARG A 175 7.31 12.52 18.46
N LEU A 176 8.51 12.16 18.00
CA LEU A 176 9.02 12.52 16.68
C LEU A 176 8.04 12.09 15.57
N MET A 177 7.65 10.82 15.55
CA MET A 177 6.68 10.30 14.58
C MET A 177 5.33 11.02 14.64
N SER A 178 4.85 11.32 15.85
CA SER A 178 3.58 12.05 16.04
C SER A 178 3.63 13.47 15.47
N GLN A 179 4.76 14.16 15.64
CA GLN A 179 4.95 15.51 15.12
C GLN A 179 5.11 15.51 13.60
N ALA A 180 5.95 14.62 13.06
CA ALA A 180 6.19 14.51 11.63
C ALA A 180 4.92 14.14 10.87
N LEU A 181 4.20 13.09 11.28
CA LEU A 181 2.97 12.65 10.60
C LEU A 181 1.88 13.72 10.63
N ARG A 182 1.80 14.53 11.70
CA ARG A 182 0.86 15.65 11.79
C ARG A 182 1.13 16.72 10.73
N LYS A 183 2.41 17.02 10.46
CA LYS A 183 2.81 17.96 9.39
C LYS A 183 2.61 17.36 8.00
N LEU A 184 3.00 16.11 7.83
CA LEU A 184 3.03 15.40 6.54
C LEU A 184 1.64 15.12 5.97
N THR A 185 0.66 14.75 6.80
CA THR A 185 -0.63 14.22 6.33
C THR A 185 -1.35 15.14 5.33
N ALA A 186 -1.39 16.45 5.61
CA ALA A 186 -2.03 17.42 4.72
C ALA A 186 -1.22 17.66 3.44
N ALA A 187 0.11 17.62 3.52
CA ALA A 187 0.98 17.76 2.36
C ALA A 187 0.83 16.55 1.42
N ILE A 188 0.92 15.33 1.97
CA ILE A 188 0.75 14.06 1.28
C ILE A 188 -0.58 14.02 0.51
N SER A 189 -1.69 14.38 1.17
CA SER A 189 -3.01 14.35 0.53
C SER A 189 -3.13 15.33 -0.64
N ARG A 190 -2.43 16.48 -0.57
CA ARG A 190 -2.46 17.50 -1.62
C ARG A 190 -1.59 17.11 -2.81
N THR A 191 -0.42 16.54 -2.57
CA THR A 191 0.55 16.21 -3.62
C THR A 191 0.33 14.84 -4.25
N ARG A 192 -0.57 14.05 -3.68
CA ARG A 192 -0.86 12.67 -4.10
C ARG A 192 0.36 11.74 -4.06
N THR A 193 1.39 12.09 -3.29
CA THR A 193 2.53 11.21 -3.01
C THR A 193 2.06 10.02 -2.17
N ALA A 194 2.40 8.78 -2.57
CA ALA A 194 2.24 7.60 -1.72
C ALA A 194 3.41 7.51 -0.74
N LEU A 195 3.16 7.68 0.56
CA LEU A 195 4.22 7.55 1.57
C LEU A 195 4.13 6.18 2.25
N ILE A 196 5.17 5.37 2.09
CA ILE A 196 5.25 4.01 2.59
C ILE A 196 6.28 3.95 3.72
N PHE A 197 5.85 3.49 4.89
CA PHE A 197 6.74 3.15 5.99
C PHE A 197 6.91 1.64 6.08
N VAL A 198 8.15 1.18 6.04
CA VAL A 198 8.49 -0.19 6.42
C VAL A 198 8.71 -0.23 7.93
N ASN A 199 8.20 -1.28 8.59
CA ASN A 199 8.33 -1.40 10.04
C ASN A 199 8.56 -2.85 10.47
N GLN A 200 9.18 -3.01 11.62
CA GLN A 200 9.46 -4.32 12.21
C GLN A 200 8.44 -4.65 13.31
N LEU A 201 8.31 -5.92 13.64
CA LEU A 201 7.60 -6.34 14.85
C LEU A 201 8.54 -6.31 16.06
N ARG A 202 7.99 -5.96 17.21
CA ARG A 202 8.58 -6.07 18.54
C ARG A 202 7.56 -6.73 19.46
N GLU A 203 8.02 -7.30 20.56
CA GLU A 203 7.12 -7.84 21.58
C GLU A 203 7.03 -6.87 22.77
N LYS A 204 5.81 -6.62 23.23
CA LYS A 204 5.57 -5.86 24.44
C LYS A 204 5.66 -6.80 25.64
N ILE A 205 6.65 -6.56 26.50
CA ILE A 205 6.83 -7.31 27.76
C ILE A 205 5.59 -7.10 28.66
N GLY A 206 5.15 -8.18 29.31
CA GLY A 206 4.07 -8.14 30.31
C GLY A 206 2.65 -8.25 29.75
N VAL A 207 2.47 -8.60 28.47
CA VAL A 207 1.15 -8.93 27.90
C VAL A 207 0.81 -10.38 28.23
N VAL A 208 -0.16 -10.57 29.13
CA VAL A 208 -0.64 -11.90 29.57
C VAL A 208 -1.86 -12.39 28.78
N PHE A 209 -2.53 -11.49 28.04
CA PHE A 209 -3.73 -11.79 27.24
C PHE A 209 -3.68 -11.04 25.89
N GLY A 210 -4.00 -11.74 24.80
CA GLY A 210 -3.92 -11.22 23.43
C GLY A 210 -2.53 -11.36 22.80
N SER A 211 -2.32 -10.73 21.64
CA SER A 211 -1.02 -10.76 20.96
C SER A 211 -0.04 -9.76 21.61
N PRO A 212 1.19 -10.17 21.95
CA PRO A 212 2.22 -9.27 22.47
C PRO A 212 2.86 -8.40 21.37
N GLU A 213 2.59 -8.68 20.09
CA GLU A 213 3.24 -8.01 18.96
C GLU A 213 2.81 -6.54 18.82
N VAL A 214 3.80 -5.67 18.70
CA VAL A 214 3.66 -4.23 18.49
C VAL A 214 4.62 -3.74 17.41
N THR A 215 4.37 -2.54 16.88
CA THR A 215 5.26 -1.88 15.92
C THR A 215 5.94 -0.68 16.59
N PRO A 216 7.25 -0.45 16.35
CA PRO A 216 7.98 0.77 16.75
C PRO A 216 7.37 2.06 16.21
N GLY A 217 7.82 3.22 16.73
CA GLY A 217 7.32 4.55 16.33
C GLY A 217 6.02 4.99 17.03
N GLY A 218 5.59 4.27 18.08
CA GLY A 218 4.40 4.59 18.86
C GLY A 218 3.08 4.33 18.12
N ARG A 219 2.01 5.02 18.54
CA ARG A 219 0.65 4.81 17.98
C ARG A 219 0.35 5.69 16.77
N ALA A 220 1.12 6.75 16.53
CA ALA A 220 0.82 7.75 15.51
C ALA A 220 0.70 7.11 14.12
N LEU A 221 1.72 6.35 13.70
CA LEU A 221 1.71 5.68 12.39
C LEU A 221 0.47 4.80 12.23
N LYS A 222 0.10 4.02 13.25
CA LYS A 222 -1.12 3.19 13.22
C LYS A 222 -2.39 3.99 12.95
N PHE A 223 -2.50 5.23 13.42
CA PHE A 223 -3.67 6.08 13.23
C PHE A 223 -3.66 6.81 11.88
N TYR A 224 -2.50 7.35 11.48
CA TYR A 224 -2.33 8.10 10.24
C TYR A 224 -2.31 7.22 8.99
N SER A 225 -1.80 5.99 9.08
CA SER A 225 -1.84 5.06 7.95
C SER A 225 -3.27 4.81 7.48
N SER A 226 -3.52 4.97 6.18
CA SER A 226 -4.77 4.57 5.55
C SER A 226 -4.82 3.07 5.30
N VAL A 227 -3.67 2.49 4.97
CA VAL A 227 -3.49 1.06 4.76
C VAL A 227 -2.40 0.55 5.71
N ARG A 228 -2.63 -0.61 6.32
CA ARG A 228 -1.61 -1.34 7.09
C ARG A 228 -1.59 -2.80 6.65
N ILE A 229 -0.41 -3.27 6.26
CA ILE A 229 -0.20 -4.62 5.72
C ILE A 229 0.72 -5.38 6.68
N ASP A 230 0.19 -6.46 7.29
CA ASP A 230 0.97 -7.44 8.06
C ASP A 230 1.46 -8.53 7.09
N LEU A 231 2.77 -8.54 6.82
CA LEU A 231 3.41 -9.46 5.90
C LEU A 231 4.14 -10.56 6.68
N ARG A 232 3.81 -11.82 6.40
CA ARG A 232 4.42 -12.99 7.06
C ARG A 232 4.83 -14.04 6.06
N ARG A 233 5.97 -14.69 6.30
CA ARG A 233 6.37 -15.89 5.57
C ARG A 233 5.44 -17.05 5.95
N VAL A 234 4.90 -17.73 4.93
CA VAL A 234 4.10 -18.95 5.07
C VAL A 234 5.00 -20.17 4.95
N GLU A 235 5.72 -20.26 3.83
CA GLU A 235 6.61 -21.38 3.54
C GLU A 235 7.80 -20.93 2.68
N ALA A 236 8.87 -21.72 2.70
CA ALA A 236 10.04 -21.52 1.85
C ALA A 236 9.84 -22.23 0.51
N ILE A 237 10.08 -21.52 -0.58
CA ILE A 237 10.08 -22.06 -1.94
C ILE A 237 11.48 -22.61 -2.21
N LYS A 238 11.57 -23.88 -2.63
CA LYS A 238 12.84 -24.58 -2.84
C LYS A 238 13.00 -25.04 -4.29
N ALA A 239 14.22 -24.92 -4.80
CA ALA A 239 14.66 -25.60 -6.01
C ALA A 239 15.72 -26.63 -5.62
N GLY A 240 15.33 -27.92 -5.61
CA GLY A 240 16.15 -28.96 -5.00
C GLY A 240 16.34 -28.73 -3.50
N SER A 241 17.59 -28.60 -3.06
CA SER A 241 17.94 -28.33 -1.66
C SER A 241 18.03 -26.84 -1.31
N GLN A 242 18.07 -25.94 -2.30
CA GLN A 242 18.27 -24.51 -2.09
C GLN A 242 16.94 -23.77 -1.92
N VAL A 243 16.85 -22.87 -0.94
CA VAL A 243 15.72 -21.96 -0.78
C VAL A 243 15.89 -20.82 -1.78
N VAL A 244 14.96 -20.70 -2.72
CA VAL A 244 14.99 -19.72 -3.82
C VAL A 244 13.99 -18.57 -3.63
N GLY A 245 13.07 -18.71 -2.68
CA GLY A 245 12.05 -17.71 -2.41
C GLY A 245 11.20 -18.07 -1.18
N ASN A 246 10.21 -17.24 -0.91
CA ASN A 246 9.22 -17.43 0.14
C ASN A 246 7.81 -17.26 -0.44
N ARG A 247 6.90 -18.16 -0.06
CA ARG A 247 5.47 -17.87 -0.11
C ARG A 247 5.16 -16.97 1.07
N VAL A 248 4.52 -15.84 0.82
CA VAL A 248 4.18 -14.87 1.85
C VAL A 248 2.68 -14.63 1.89
N ARG A 249 2.17 -14.31 3.08
CA ARG A 249 0.80 -13.89 3.33
C ARG A 249 0.82 -12.44 3.75
N ALA A 250 0.09 -11.61 3.02
CA ALA A 250 -0.17 -10.21 3.32
C ALA A 250 -1.60 -10.07 3.87
N LYS A 251 -1.75 -9.63 5.11
CA LYS A 251 -3.04 -9.35 5.73
C LYS A 251 -3.25 -7.84 5.83
N ILE A 252 -4.34 -7.34 5.25
CA ILE A 252 -4.70 -5.92 5.34
C ILE A 252 -5.39 -5.67 6.68
N VAL A 253 -4.62 -5.37 7.72
CA VAL A 253 -5.13 -5.17 9.09
C VAL A 253 -5.81 -3.81 9.28
N LYS A 254 -5.62 -2.88 8.34
CA LYS A 254 -6.31 -1.60 8.27
C LYS A 254 -6.48 -1.18 6.82
N ASN A 255 -7.68 -0.75 6.46
CA ASN A 255 -7.99 -0.21 5.14
C ASN A 255 -9.02 0.92 5.28
N LYS A 256 -8.67 2.14 4.87
CA LYS A 256 -9.57 3.31 4.83
C LYS A 256 -10.10 3.62 3.44
N VAL A 257 -9.73 2.83 2.43
CA VAL A 257 -10.10 3.07 1.02
C VAL A 257 -10.95 1.95 0.42
N ALA A 258 -11.01 0.80 1.11
CA ALA A 258 -11.84 -0.35 0.77
C ALA A 258 -12.07 -1.21 2.04
N PRO A 259 -12.91 -2.26 1.99
CA PRO A 259 -13.12 -3.15 3.13
C PRO A 259 -11.80 -3.76 3.67
N PRO A 260 -11.55 -3.71 5.00
CA PRO A 260 -10.35 -4.28 5.61
C PRO A 260 -10.43 -5.80 5.78
N PHE A 261 -9.37 -6.39 6.34
CA PHE A 261 -9.25 -7.80 6.76
C PHE A 261 -9.18 -8.86 5.66
N ARG A 262 -9.10 -8.42 4.40
CA ARG A 262 -8.71 -9.30 3.30
C ARG A 262 -7.26 -9.77 3.45
N THR A 263 -6.97 -10.92 2.87
CA THR A 263 -5.63 -11.52 2.83
C THR A 263 -5.27 -11.87 1.40
N ALA A 264 -4.00 -11.69 1.05
CA ALA A 264 -3.42 -12.17 -0.20
C ALA A 264 -2.25 -13.09 0.12
N GLU A 265 -2.03 -14.09 -0.74
CA GLU A 265 -0.82 -14.89 -0.72
C GLU A 265 -0.16 -14.84 -2.09
N PHE A 266 1.16 -14.65 -2.09
CA PHE A 266 1.96 -14.53 -3.30
C PHE A 266 3.39 -15.00 -3.04
N ASP A 267 4.14 -15.23 -4.11
CA ASP A 267 5.53 -15.67 -4.04
C ASP A 267 6.48 -14.47 -4.14
N ILE A 268 7.49 -14.44 -3.28
CA ILE A 268 8.66 -13.56 -3.42
C ILE A 268 9.88 -14.42 -3.71
N ILE A 269 10.53 -14.20 -4.84
CA ILE A 269 11.71 -14.93 -5.30
C ILE A 269 12.97 -14.09 -5.04
N PHE A 270 14.02 -14.68 -4.48
CA PHE A 270 15.25 -13.97 -4.13
C PHE A 270 16.44 -14.31 -5.03
N SER A 271 16.36 -15.43 -5.77
CA SER A 271 17.46 -15.94 -6.57
C SER A 271 16.96 -16.47 -7.92
N GLY A 272 17.84 -16.46 -8.92
CA GLY A 272 17.55 -16.97 -10.25
C GLY A 272 17.32 -15.84 -11.27
N PRO A 273 16.80 -16.17 -12.46
CA PRO A 273 16.72 -15.21 -13.58
C PRO A 273 15.71 -14.09 -13.37
N ARG A 274 14.79 -14.22 -12.40
CA ARG A 274 13.82 -13.19 -12.05
C ARG A 274 13.60 -13.19 -10.55
N VAL A 275 13.84 -12.04 -9.93
CA VAL A 275 13.67 -11.82 -8.48
C VAL A 275 12.52 -10.86 -8.22
N GLY A 276 12.02 -10.85 -6.99
CA GLY A 276 10.86 -10.07 -6.58
C GLY A 276 9.55 -10.87 -6.62
N ILE A 277 8.43 -10.16 -6.72
CA ILE A 277 7.10 -10.73 -6.67
C ILE A 277 6.78 -11.48 -7.97
N SER A 278 6.30 -12.73 -7.86
CA SER A 278 6.00 -13.56 -9.02
C SER A 278 4.59 -13.30 -9.56
N ARG A 279 4.44 -12.34 -10.49
CA ARG A 279 3.19 -12.06 -11.21
C ARG A 279 2.52 -13.32 -11.77
N GLU A 280 3.28 -14.21 -12.40
CA GLU A 280 2.71 -15.43 -13.01
C GLU A 280 2.20 -16.43 -11.96
N GLY A 281 2.77 -16.39 -10.74
CA GLY A 281 2.28 -17.19 -9.63
C GLY A 281 0.89 -16.75 -9.21
N ASP A 282 0.68 -15.43 -9.10
CA ASP A 282 -0.62 -14.85 -8.76
C ASP A 282 -1.67 -15.16 -9.84
N ILE A 283 -1.32 -15.03 -11.13
CA ILE A 283 -2.21 -15.35 -12.25
C ILE A 283 -2.69 -16.80 -12.17
N LEU A 284 -1.79 -17.75 -11.89
CA LEU A 284 -2.18 -19.16 -11.79
C LEU A 284 -3.03 -19.45 -10.55
N ASP A 285 -2.64 -18.91 -9.40
CA ASP A 285 -3.31 -19.19 -8.13
C ASP A 285 -4.73 -18.58 -8.14
N LEU A 286 -4.86 -17.31 -8.53
CA LEU A 286 -6.15 -16.63 -8.67
C LEU A 286 -6.97 -17.17 -9.83
N GLY A 287 -6.34 -17.43 -10.97
CA GLY A 287 -7.00 -17.99 -12.14
C GLY A 287 -7.61 -19.35 -11.83
N THR A 288 -6.93 -20.19 -11.04
CA THR A 288 -7.46 -21.46 -10.57
C THR A 288 -8.62 -21.25 -9.59
N ALA A 289 -8.47 -20.34 -8.63
CA ALA A 289 -9.50 -20.04 -7.64
C ALA A 289 -10.80 -19.50 -8.25
N LEU A 290 -10.71 -18.69 -9.31
CA LEU A 290 -11.85 -18.09 -10.04
C LEU A 290 -12.33 -18.93 -11.24
N GLY A 291 -11.75 -20.11 -11.45
CA GLY A 291 -12.08 -21.00 -12.55
C GLY A 291 -11.80 -20.41 -13.94
N VAL A 292 -10.88 -19.45 -14.06
CA VAL A 292 -10.33 -18.97 -15.34
C VAL A 292 -9.32 -20.00 -15.88
N VAL A 293 -8.44 -20.49 -15.01
CA VAL A 293 -7.47 -21.54 -15.30
C VAL A 293 -8.01 -22.86 -14.76
N ARG A 294 -8.05 -23.91 -15.60
CA ARG A 294 -8.42 -25.25 -15.16
C ARG A 294 -7.19 -25.98 -14.64
N LYS A 295 -7.35 -26.65 -13.50
CA LYS A 295 -6.36 -27.56 -12.93
C LYS A 295 -6.93 -28.98 -12.89
N GLN A 296 -6.34 -29.90 -13.65
CA GLN A 296 -6.70 -31.33 -13.65
C GLN A 296 -5.49 -32.14 -13.17
N GLY A 297 -5.55 -32.62 -11.92
CA GLY A 297 -4.40 -33.23 -11.26
C GLY A 297 -3.22 -32.25 -11.19
N ALA A 298 -2.11 -32.60 -11.86
CA ALA A 298 -0.93 -31.76 -11.95
C ALA A 298 -0.95 -30.77 -13.14
N PHE A 299 -1.90 -30.89 -14.08
CA PHE A 299 -1.89 -30.09 -15.31
C PHE A 299 -2.69 -28.79 -15.17
N TYR A 300 -2.13 -27.70 -15.68
CA TYR A 300 -2.79 -26.40 -15.81
C TYR A 300 -3.14 -26.14 -17.28
N SER A 301 -4.37 -25.68 -17.55
CA SER A 301 -4.83 -25.28 -18.89
C SER A 301 -5.74 -24.05 -18.86
N TYR A 302 -5.76 -23.33 -19.97
CA TYR A 302 -6.68 -22.22 -20.25
C TYR A 302 -7.34 -22.49 -21.60
N GLY A 303 -8.67 -22.65 -21.61
CA GLY A 303 -9.38 -23.16 -22.80
C GLY A 303 -8.80 -24.52 -23.23
N GLU A 304 -8.34 -24.59 -24.47
CA GLU A 304 -7.64 -25.76 -25.04
C GLU A 304 -6.11 -25.68 -24.88
N THR A 305 -5.58 -24.53 -24.50
CA THR A 305 -4.14 -24.30 -24.34
C THR A 305 -3.64 -24.94 -23.05
N ARG A 306 -2.66 -25.83 -23.16
CA ARG A 306 -1.98 -26.43 -22.01
C ARG A 306 -0.85 -25.52 -21.53
N LEU A 307 -0.97 -25.03 -20.31
CA LEU A 307 0.01 -24.11 -19.70
C LEU A 307 1.22 -24.87 -19.15
N GLY A 308 1.04 -26.07 -18.60
CA GLY A 308 2.17 -26.86 -18.10
C GLY A 308 1.77 -28.00 -17.17
N GLN A 309 2.75 -28.88 -16.87
CA GLN A 309 2.63 -29.92 -15.85
C GLN A 309 3.30 -29.44 -14.56
N GLY A 310 2.50 -29.08 -13.57
CA GLY A 310 2.95 -28.46 -12.33
C GLY A 310 3.02 -26.93 -12.44
N ARG A 311 3.05 -26.29 -11.26
CA ARG A 311 2.96 -24.83 -11.12
C ARG A 311 4.15 -24.11 -11.72
N GLU A 312 5.37 -24.61 -11.55
CA GLU A 312 6.58 -23.95 -12.07
C GLU A 312 6.66 -23.96 -13.61
N GLN A 313 6.32 -25.07 -14.26
CA GLN A 313 6.26 -25.12 -15.73
C GLN A 313 5.20 -24.16 -16.28
N ALA A 314 4.03 -24.08 -15.63
CA ALA A 314 2.99 -23.14 -16.02
C ALA A 314 3.43 -21.67 -15.84
N LYS A 315 4.20 -21.36 -14.77
CA LYS A 315 4.80 -20.04 -14.58
C LYS A 315 5.78 -19.70 -15.70
N GLU A 316 6.66 -20.62 -16.07
CA GLU A 316 7.57 -20.44 -17.21
C GLU A 316 6.84 -20.24 -18.53
N PHE A 317 5.77 -21.00 -18.78
CA PHE A 317 4.96 -20.83 -19.98
C PHE A 317 4.32 -19.43 -20.06
N LEU A 318 3.73 -18.94 -18.96
CA LEU A 318 3.16 -17.59 -18.92
C LEU A 318 4.23 -16.51 -19.09
N ARG A 319 5.45 -16.72 -18.56
CA ARG A 319 6.57 -15.80 -18.77
C ARG A 319 6.99 -15.73 -20.23
N ALA A 320 7.01 -16.86 -20.93
CA ALA A 320 7.34 -16.93 -22.35
C ALA A 320 6.22 -16.35 -23.24
N ASN A 321 5.00 -16.17 -22.71
CA ASN A 321 3.83 -15.71 -23.44
C ASN A 321 3.15 -14.52 -22.72
N PRO A 322 3.79 -13.33 -22.69
CA PRO A 322 3.30 -12.19 -21.93
C PRO A 322 1.92 -11.70 -22.38
N THR A 323 1.61 -11.78 -23.67
CA THR A 323 0.28 -11.42 -24.20
C THR A 323 -0.83 -12.27 -23.59
N LEU A 324 -0.60 -13.57 -23.43
CA LEU A 324 -1.55 -14.48 -22.78
C LEU A 324 -1.62 -14.21 -21.26
N ALA A 325 -0.50 -13.90 -20.62
CA ALA A 325 -0.49 -13.53 -19.21
C ALA A 325 -1.32 -12.25 -18.96
N ASP A 326 -1.21 -11.25 -19.84
CA ASP A 326 -1.99 -10.02 -19.78
C ASP A 326 -3.49 -10.26 -20.00
N GLU A 327 -3.85 -11.12 -20.95
CA GLU A 327 -5.23 -11.55 -21.18
C GLU A 327 -5.82 -12.23 -19.95
N LEU A 328 -5.10 -13.20 -19.37
CA LEU A 328 -5.52 -13.93 -18.18
C LEU A 328 -5.67 -12.99 -16.97
N GLU A 329 -4.72 -12.08 -16.77
CA GLU A 329 -4.82 -11.09 -15.69
C GLU A 329 -6.07 -10.22 -15.84
N ARG A 330 -6.36 -9.73 -17.05
CA ARG A 330 -7.57 -8.93 -17.31
C ARG A 330 -8.84 -9.71 -16.96
N LEU A 331 -8.96 -10.95 -17.45
CA LEU A 331 -10.11 -11.81 -17.16
C LEU A 331 -10.26 -12.12 -15.66
N ILE A 332 -9.14 -12.30 -14.95
CA ILE A 332 -9.13 -12.50 -13.51
C ILE A 332 -9.68 -11.27 -12.77
N ARG A 333 -9.27 -10.06 -13.20
CA ARG A 333 -9.77 -8.80 -12.62
C ARG A 333 -11.27 -8.64 -12.86
N GLU A 334 -11.73 -8.85 -14.09
CA GLU A 334 -13.15 -8.77 -14.46
C GLU A 334 -14.01 -9.74 -13.62
N LYS A 335 -13.62 -11.02 -13.53
CA LYS A 335 -14.34 -11.99 -12.69
C LYS A 335 -14.33 -11.65 -11.21
N ALA A 336 -13.25 -11.06 -10.70
CA ALA A 336 -13.16 -10.69 -9.30
C ALA A 336 -14.09 -9.52 -8.94
N GLU A 337 -14.30 -8.58 -9.87
CA GLU A 337 -15.28 -7.51 -9.74
C GLU A 337 -16.71 -8.07 -9.70
N GLU A 338 -17.04 -9.03 -10.58
CA GLU A 338 -18.33 -9.72 -10.59
C GLU A 338 -18.57 -10.53 -9.30
N ALA A 339 -17.53 -11.20 -8.79
CA ALA A 339 -17.61 -12.03 -7.59
C ALA A 339 -17.65 -11.23 -6.27
N THR A 340 -17.35 -9.93 -6.31
CA THR A 340 -17.54 -9.03 -5.18
C THR A 340 -18.95 -8.47 -5.29
N PRO A 341 -19.97 -8.97 -4.55
CA PRO A 341 -21.27 -8.32 -4.58
C PRO A 341 -21.04 -6.87 -4.16
N THR A 342 -21.57 -5.94 -4.96
CA THR A 342 -21.58 -4.51 -4.69
C THR A 342 -22.18 -4.30 -3.30
N ALA A 343 -21.32 -4.25 -2.29
CA ALA A 343 -21.74 -4.03 -0.91
C ALA A 343 -22.11 -2.55 -0.78
N VAL A 344 -23.39 -2.29 -1.02
CA VAL A 344 -24.23 -1.26 -0.40
C VAL A 344 -23.72 0.18 -0.53
N PHE A 345 -23.83 0.72 -1.75
CA PHE A 345 -24.27 2.11 -1.96
C PHE A 345 -25.27 2.16 -3.11
N ALA A 346 -26.27 1.29 -3.08
CA ALA A 346 -27.52 1.62 -3.77
C ALA A 346 -28.12 2.77 -2.96
N ALA A 347 -28.25 3.92 -3.60
CA ALA A 347 -28.93 5.07 -3.07
C ALA A 347 -30.23 4.62 -2.40
N ALA A 348 -30.43 4.98 -1.13
CA ALA A 348 -31.74 4.91 -0.53
C ALA A 348 -32.66 5.72 -1.44
N GLU A 349 -33.50 5.02 -2.21
CA GLU A 349 -34.63 5.62 -2.88
C GLU A 349 -35.36 6.44 -1.83
N ALA A 350 -35.55 7.72 -2.16
CA ALA A 350 -36.23 8.68 -1.33
C ALA A 350 -37.60 8.12 -0.95
N THR A 351 -37.72 7.63 0.26
CA THR A 351 -39.02 7.41 0.89
C THR A 351 -39.54 8.79 1.26
N GLU A 352 -40.56 9.23 0.55
CA GLU A 352 -41.31 10.44 0.87
C GLU A 352 -41.78 10.39 2.33
N PRO A 353 -41.73 11.52 3.07
CA PRO A 353 -42.20 11.55 4.44
C PRO A 353 -43.72 11.35 4.49
N PRO A 354 -44.25 10.64 5.49
CA PRO A 354 -45.69 10.47 5.65
C PRO A 354 -46.35 11.82 5.99
N GLU A 355 -47.57 11.99 5.48
CA GLU A 355 -48.43 13.18 5.63
C GLU A 355 -48.72 13.60 7.08
#